data_AF-A0A5E8VHS3-F1
#
_entry.id   AF-A0A5E8VHS3-F1
#
_cell.length_a   1.000
_cell.length_b   1.000
_cell.length_c   1.000
_cell.angle_alpha   90.00
_cell.angle_beta   90.00
_cell.angle_gamma   90.00
#
_symmetry.space_group_name_H-M   'P 1'
#
loop_
_entity.id
_entity.type
_entity.pdbx_description
1 polymer ?
#
loop_
_entity_poly.entity_id
_entity_poly.type
_entity_poly.pdbx_seq_one_letter_code
_entity_poly.pdbx_strand_id
1 'polypeptide(L)'
;MNRFSPGRIFKSRGRQYQILSLKDHWCRDGRYVEMIRYQSVCAEPGCKRVFRALSTKTRVRKGQLNKRCELHHAPGIPVPVKKVRKKRPKVPVKKPTAAARLAARRERAVQQALVAVQRVQRPSYLD
;
A
#
# COMPACT_ATOMS: atom_id res chain seq x y z
N MET A 1 1.36 -0.75 -16.14
CA MET A 1 0.92 -2.10 -15.71
C MET A 1 0.73 -2.15 -14.19
N ASN A 2 -0.43 -2.63 -13.72
CA ASN A 2 -0.78 -2.66 -12.30
C ASN A 2 0.15 -3.60 -11.52
N ARG A 3 0.90 -3.07 -10.54
CA ARG A 3 1.84 -3.86 -9.71
C ARG A 3 1.12 -4.94 -8.88
N PHE A 4 -0.18 -4.79 -8.68
CA PHE A 4 -0.99 -5.67 -7.86
C PHE A 4 -1.96 -6.55 -8.66
N SER A 5 -1.64 -6.86 -9.91
CA SER A 5 -2.42 -7.81 -10.69
C SER A 5 -2.42 -9.20 -10.05
N PRO A 6 -3.55 -9.94 -10.10
CA PRO A 6 -3.58 -11.36 -9.79
C PRO A 6 -2.46 -12.12 -10.52
N GLY A 7 -1.91 -13.16 -9.89
CA GLY A 7 -0.82 -13.97 -10.43
C GLY A 7 0.57 -13.36 -10.28
N ARG A 8 0.70 -12.04 -10.05
CA ARG A 8 2.02 -11.42 -9.88
C ARG A 8 2.68 -11.84 -8.57
N ILE A 9 4.00 -12.00 -8.64
CA ILE A 9 4.86 -12.20 -7.48
C ILE A 9 5.51 -10.87 -7.12
N PHE A 10 5.51 -10.52 -5.84
CA PHE A 10 6.27 -9.40 -5.32
C PHE A 10 7.20 -9.87 -4.20
N LYS A 11 8.39 -9.25 -4.14
CA LYS A 11 9.35 -9.49 -3.07
C LYS A 11 9.18 -8.45 -1.97
N SER A 12 9.15 -8.89 -0.73
CA SER A 12 9.16 -8.02 0.45
C SER A 12 10.02 -8.64 1.54
N ARG A 13 10.99 -7.86 2.06
CA ARG A 13 11.93 -8.32 3.10
C ARG A 13 12.59 -9.68 2.78
N GLY A 14 13.03 -9.86 1.53
CA GLY A 14 13.68 -11.10 1.05
C GLY A 14 12.74 -12.26 0.74
N ARG A 15 11.43 -12.15 1.04
CA ARG A 15 10.44 -13.21 0.76
C ARG A 15 9.63 -12.94 -0.49
N GLN A 16 9.20 -14.01 -1.15
CA GLN A 16 8.27 -13.96 -2.27
C GLN A 16 6.84 -14.11 -1.79
N TYR A 17 5.97 -13.26 -2.31
CA TYR A 17 4.53 -13.26 -2.07
C TYR A 17 3.83 -13.26 -3.42
N GLN A 18 2.83 -14.11 -3.59
CA GLN A 18 2.02 -14.15 -4.79
C GLN A 18 0.68 -13.46 -4.53
N ILE A 19 0.25 -12.62 -5.46
CA ILE A 19 -1.03 -11.94 -5.41
C ILE A 19 -2.09 -12.89 -5.96
N LEU A 20 -3.11 -13.15 -5.17
CA LEU A 20 -4.23 -14.00 -5.56
C LEU A 20 -5.33 -13.16 -6.19
N SER A 21 -5.75 -12.11 -5.50
CA SER A 21 -6.83 -11.25 -5.98
C SER A 21 -6.80 -9.88 -5.32
N LEU A 22 -7.55 -8.95 -5.90
CA LEU A 22 -7.93 -7.69 -5.27
C LEU A 22 -9.33 -7.87 -4.69
N LYS A 23 -9.57 -7.31 -3.51
CA LYS A 23 -10.86 -7.29 -2.83
C LYS A 23 -11.18 -5.84 -2.47
N ASP A 24 -12.34 -5.38 -2.90
CA ASP A 24 -12.85 -4.08 -2.51
C ASP A 24 -13.37 -4.12 -1.08
N HIS A 25 -13.10 -3.05 -0.33
CA HIS A 25 -13.52 -2.94 1.05
C HIS A 25 -13.91 -1.50 1.38
N TRP A 26 -15.09 -1.34 1.96
CA TRP A 26 -15.54 -0.09 2.54
C TRP A 26 -15.27 -0.11 4.04
N CYS A 27 -14.50 0.87 4.51
CA CYS A 27 -14.31 1.09 5.94
C CYS A 27 -15.63 1.57 6.58
N ARG A 28 -15.77 1.38 7.90
CA ARG A 28 -16.92 1.88 8.67
C ARG A 28 -17.14 3.39 8.50
N ASP A 29 -16.06 4.14 8.31
CA ASP A 29 -16.09 5.59 8.07
C ASP A 29 -16.49 5.99 6.62
N GLY A 30 -17.01 5.06 5.82
CA GLY A 30 -17.40 5.31 4.43
C GLY A 30 -16.24 5.47 3.45
N ARG A 31 -14.99 5.21 3.89
CA ARG A 31 -13.81 5.29 3.01
C ARG A 31 -13.61 3.99 2.22
N TYR A 32 -13.52 4.09 0.90
CA TYR A 32 -13.15 2.98 0.04
C TYR A 32 -11.66 2.64 0.14
N VAL A 33 -11.34 1.34 0.22
CA VAL A 33 -9.98 0.80 0.28
C VAL A 33 -9.88 -0.51 -0.52
N GLU A 34 -8.95 -0.56 -1.46
CA GLU A 34 -8.59 -1.81 -2.13
C GLU A 34 -7.65 -2.65 -1.24
N MET A 35 -8.10 -3.86 -0.94
CA MET A 35 -7.31 -4.87 -0.25
C MET A 35 -6.71 -5.85 -1.26
N ILE A 36 -5.47 -6.26 -1.01
CA ILE A 36 -4.77 -7.27 -1.79
C ILE A 36 -4.82 -8.57 -1.00
N ARG A 37 -5.37 -9.62 -1.61
CA ARG A 37 -5.22 -10.98 -1.13
C ARG A 37 -3.92 -11.54 -1.68
N TYR A 38 -3.04 -11.98 -0.80
CA TYR A 38 -1.76 -12.57 -1.18
C TYR A 38 -1.52 -13.88 -0.42
N GLN A 39 -0.63 -14.70 -0.95
CA GLN A 39 -0.14 -15.90 -0.31
C GLN A 39 1.39 -15.95 -0.28
N SER A 40 1.93 -16.70 0.68
CA SER A 40 3.36 -16.98 0.79
C SER A 40 3.58 -18.27 1.56
N VAL A 41 4.77 -18.83 1.43
CA VAL A 41 5.19 -20.03 2.16
C VAL A 41 5.87 -19.61 3.46
N CYS A 42 5.66 -20.38 4.53
CA CYS A 42 6.44 -20.25 5.74
C CYS A 42 7.93 -20.40 5.41
N ALA A 43 8.81 -19.68 6.10
CA ALA A 43 10.27 -19.92 5.97
C ALA A 43 10.89 -20.41 7.27
N GLU A 44 10.10 -21.05 8.12
CA GLU A 44 10.65 -21.92 9.15
C GLU A 44 11.23 -23.16 8.45
N PRO A 45 12.45 -23.62 8.80
CA PRO A 45 13.02 -24.84 8.24
C PRO A 45 12.07 -26.03 8.42
N GLY A 46 11.85 -26.80 7.36
CA GLY A 46 10.90 -27.92 7.38
C GLY A 46 9.43 -27.55 7.27
N CYS A 47 9.04 -26.27 7.42
CA CYS A 47 7.65 -25.85 7.28
C CYS A 47 7.32 -25.39 5.85
N LYS A 48 6.60 -26.23 5.10
CA LYS A 48 6.13 -25.93 3.74
C LYS A 48 4.71 -25.33 3.68
N ARG A 49 4.15 -24.94 4.83
CA ARG A 49 2.77 -24.42 4.89
C ARG A 49 2.64 -23.11 4.13
N VAL A 50 1.61 -23.03 3.28
CA VAL A 50 1.19 -21.81 2.60
C VAL A 50 0.20 -21.09 3.49
N PHE A 51 0.42 -19.80 3.73
CA PHE A 51 -0.55 -18.95 4.42
C PHE A 51 -1.09 -17.89 3.47
N ARG A 52 -2.34 -17.51 3.70
CA ARG A 52 -3.05 -16.48 2.91
C ARG A 52 -3.40 -15.30 3.80
N ALA A 53 -3.36 -14.11 3.25
CA ALA A 53 -3.61 -12.89 4.00
C ALA A 53 -4.19 -11.78 3.13
N LEU A 54 -4.89 -10.85 3.80
CA LEU A 54 -5.40 -9.62 3.21
C LEU A 54 -4.60 -8.43 3.75
N SER A 55 -4.18 -7.54 2.87
CA SER A 55 -3.51 -6.29 3.26
C SER A 55 -3.80 -5.18 2.26
N THR A 56 -3.89 -3.95 2.75
CA THR A 56 -4.09 -2.76 1.91
C THR A 56 -2.89 -2.51 1.00
N LYS A 57 -3.11 -1.90 -0.18
CA LYS A 57 -2.03 -1.48 -1.09
C LYS A 57 -0.92 -0.68 -0.40
N THR A 58 -1.27 0.22 0.52
CA THR A 58 -0.32 1.07 1.26
C THR A 58 0.61 0.25 2.16
N ARG A 59 0.07 -0.71 2.92
CA ARG A 59 0.85 -1.62 3.76
C ARG A 59 1.78 -2.52 2.95
N VAL A 60 1.32 -3.02 1.80
CA VAL A 60 2.18 -3.80 0.89
C VAL A 60 3.35 -2.95 0.38
N ARG A 61 3.11 -1.70 -0.04
CA ARG A 61 4.18 -0.77 -0.46
C ARG A 61 5.18 -0.46 0.65
N LYS A 62 4.72 -0.34 1.90
CA LYS A 62 5.57 -0.14 3.09
C LYS A 62 6.25 -1.42 3.59
N GLY A 63 5.97 -2.58 3.00
CA GLY A 63 6.47 -3.87 3.49
C GLY A 63 5.97 -4.23 4.89
N GLN A 64 4.77 -3.76 5.26
CA GLN A 64 4.09 -4.02 6.53
C GLN A 64 3.11 -5.18 6.36
N LEU A 65 3.66 -6.38 6.17
CA LEU A 65 2.90 -7.62 6.01
C LEU A 65 2.87 -8.36 7.35
N ASN A 66 1.81 -8.12 8.13
CA ASN A 66 1.75 -8.60 9.51
C ASN A 66 1.34 -10.07 9.64
N LYS A 67 0.76 -10.67 8.60
CA LYS A 67 0.33 -12.07 8.64
C LYS A 67 1.48 -13.02 8.33
N ARG A 68 1.50 -14.13 9.08
CA ARG A 68 2.57 -15.12 9.14
C ARG A 68 1.95 -16.53 9.16
N CYS A 69 2.77 -17.57 9.07
CA CYS A 69 2.32 -18.95 9.25
C CYS A 69 1.62 -19.11 10.60
N GLU A 70 0.52 -19.86 10.64
CA GLU A 70 -0.31 -20.04 11.85
C GLU A 70 0.35 -20.87 12.94
N LEU A 71 1.31 -21.75 12.60
CA LEU A 71 2.08 -22.49 13.61
C LEU A 71 3.24 -21.69 14.15
N HIS A 72 4.21 -21.43 13.28
CA HIS A 72 5.51 -20.91 13.71
C HIS A 72 5.47 -19.39 13.92
N HIS A 73 4.38 -18.73 13.51
CA HIS A 73 4.28 -17.27 13.49
C HIS A 73 5.53 -16.61 12.87
N ALA A 74 6.19 -17.32 11.94
CA ALA A 74 7.49 -16.96 11.41
C ALA A 74 7.32 -15.98 10.23
N PRO A 75 7.73 -14.71 10.37
CA PRO A 75 7.95 -13.82 9.23
C PRO A 75 9.25 -14.27 8.56
N GLY A 76 9.61 -13.71 7.40
CA GLY A 76 10.94 -13.96 6.80
C GLY A 76 12.01 -13.87 7.84
N ILE A 77 12.91 -14.86 7.89
CA ILE A 77 14.23 -14.63 8.46
C ILE A 77 14.72 -13.36 7.77
N PRO A 78 14.85 -12.23 8.50
CA PRO A 78 15.43 -11.06 7.90
C PRO A 78 16.86 -11.43 7.55
N VAL A 79 17.21 -11.39 6.26
CA VAL A 79 18.63 -11.31 5.89
C VAL A 79 19.15 -10.06 6.61
N PRO A 80 20.19 -10.16 7.44
CA PRO A 80 20.76 -8.99 8.08
C PRO A 80 21.20 -8.03 6.99
N VAL A 81 20.52 -6.89 6.88
CA VAL A 81 20.93 -5.86 5.94
C VAL A 81 22.18 -5.21 6.53
N LYS A 82 23.34 -5.63 6.03
CA LYS A 82 24.61 -4.94 6.24
C LYS A 82 24.49 -3.46 5.88
N LYS A 83 25.02 -2.64 6.80
CA LYS A 83 25.58 -1.28 6.71
C LYS A 83 24.60 -0.09 6.74
N VAL A 84 24.79 0.71 7.79
CA VAL A 84 24.37 2.10 7.95
C VAL A 84 24.51 2.84 6.62
N ARG A 85 23.39 3.33 6.08
CA ARG A 85 23.41 4.27 4.96
C ARG A 85 24.18 5.51 5.39
N LYS A 86 25.33 5.81 4.76
CA LYS A 86 25.94 7.13 4.86
C LYS A 86 24.88 8.17 4.49
N LYS A 87 24.62 9.13 5.38
CA LYS A 87 23.71 10.25 5.13
C LYS A 87 24.20 10.96 3.87
N ARG A 88 23.42 10.91 2.78
CA ARG A 88 23.64 11.83 1.66
C ARG A 88 23.40 13.26 2.17
N PRO A 89 24.23 14.24 1.81
CA PRO A 89 23.97 15.64 2.15
C PRO A 89 22.59 16.02 1.61
N LYS A 90 21.74 16.58 2.47
CA LYS A 90 20.43 17.11 2.05
C LYS A 90 20.71 18.34 1.20
N VAL A 91 20.42 18.27 -0.09
CA VAL A 91 20.32 19.47 -0.93
C VAL A 91 19.24 20.36 -0.29
N PRO A 92 19.53 21.63 0.04
CA PRO A 92 18.54 22.52 0.60
C PRO A 92 17.44 22.75 -0.43
N VAL A 93 16.27 22.14 -0.20
CA VAL A 93 15.08 22.42 -1.01
C VAL A 93 14.66 23.85 -0.71
N LYS A 94 14.72 24.73 -1.72
CA LYS A 94 14.24 26.12 -1.61
C LYS A 94 12.80 26.09 -1.08
N LYS A 95 12.56 26.76 0.05
CA LYS A 95 11.22 26.85 0.63
C LYS A 95 10.30 27.54 -0.40
N PRO A 96 9.10 27.02 -0.67
CA PRO A 96 8.17 27.67 -1.59
C PRO A 96 7.79 29.04 -1.04
N THR A 97 7.74 30.03 -1.93
CA THR A 97 7.35 31.41 -1.62
C THR A 97 5.89 31.46 -1.12
N ALA A 98 5.53 32.54 -0.44
CA ALA A 98 4.15 32.74 0.05
C ALA A 98 3.12 32.67 -1.09
N ALA A 99 3.45 33.24 -2.26
CA ALA A 99 2.62 33.18 -3.46
C ALA A 99 2.40 31.74 -3.95
N ALA A 100 3.46 30.91 -4.00
CA ALA A 100 3.36 29.51 -4.39
C ALA A 100 2.50 28.69 -3.41
N ARG A 101 2.58 28.99 -2.12
CA ARG A 101 1.72 28.36 -1.10
C ARG A 101 0.25 28.76 -1.26
N LEU A 102 -0.02 30.02 -1.58
CA LEU A 102 -1.36 30.52 -1.79
C LEU A 102 -2.00 29.91 -3.04
N ALA A 103 -1.25 29.82 -4.15
CA ALA A 103 -1.68 29.16 -5.38
C ALA A 103 -2.04 27.69 -5.13
N ALA A 104 -1.16 26.93 -4.48
CA ALA A 104 -1.42 25.53 -4.14
C ALA A 104 -2.65 25.34 -3.22
N ARG A 105 -2.93 26.29 -2.33
CA ARG A 105 -4.13 26.27 -1.48
C ARG A 105 -5.39 26.50 -2.29
N ARG A 106 -5.37 27.43 -3.24
CA ARG A 106 -6.49 27.71 -4.16
C ARG A 106 -6.78 26.51 -5.05
N GLU A 107 -5.76 25.91 -5.66
CA GLU A 107 -5.90 24.71 -6.50
C GLU A 107 -6.55 23.55 -5.71
N ARG A 108 -6.13 23.32 -4.46
CA ARG A 108 -6.74 22.30 -3.60
C ARG A 108 -8.20 22.59 -3.29
N ALA A 109 -8.55 23.85 -3.03
CA ALA A 109 -9.94 24.23 -2.76
C ALA A 109 -10.82 23.99 -4.00
N VAL A 110 -10.33 24.32 -5.20
CA VAL A 110 -11.02 24.06 -6.47
C VAL A 110 -11.19 22.56 -6.69
N GLN A 111 -10.14 21.76 -6.50
CA GLN A 111 -10.22 20.30 -6.62
C GLN A 111 -11.23 19.69 -5.65
N GLN A 112 -11.27 20.17 -4.40
CA GLN A 112 -12.25 19.72 -3.41
C GLN A 112 -13.68 20.08 -3.80
N ALA A 113 -13.90 21.29 -4.33
CA ALA A 113 -15.21 21.72 -4.82
C ALA A 113 -15.69 20.88 -6.00
N LEU A 114 -14.81 20.61 -6.98
CA LEU A 114 -15.12 19.74 -8.13
C LEU A 114 -15.51 18.33 -7.68
N VAL A 115 -14.77 17.75 -6.74
CA VAL A 115 -15.07 16.43 -6.19
C VAL A 115 -16.39 16.43 -5.40
N ALA A 116 -16.72 17.51 -4.69
CA ALA A 116 -18.00 17.62 -3.98
C ALA A 116 -19.18 17.66 -4.96
N VAL A 117 -19.08 18.44 -6.05
CA VAL A 117 -20.12 18.50 -7.10
C VAL A 117 -20.31 17.14 -7.77
N GLN A 118 -19.22 16.44 -8.11
CA GLN A 118 -19.29 15.09 -8.68
C GLN A 118 -19.94 14.07 -7.74
N ARG A 119 -19.88 14.28 -6.42
CA ARG A 119 -20.50 13.37 -5.43
C ARG A 119 -21.98 13.63 -5.20
N VAL A 120 -22.43 14.88 -5.39
CA VAL A 120 -23.86 15.24 -5.28
C VAL A 120 -24.63 14.76 -6.51
N GLN A 121 -23.97 14.62 -7.66
CA GLN A 121 -24.56 13.99 -8.84
C GLN A 121 -24.64 12.46 -8.67
N ARG A 122 -25.79 11.97 -8.20
CA ARG A 122 -26.16 10.55 -8.35
C ARG A 122 -26.14 10.22 -9.85
N PRO A 123 -25.37 9.20 -10.30
CA PRO A 123 -25.36 8.83 -11.70
C PRO A 123 -26.76 8.42 -12.16
N SER A 124 -27.26 9.03 -13.24
CA SER A 124 -28.63 8.91 -13.74
C SER A 124 -29.05 7.50 -14.18
N TYR A 125 -28.11 6.55 -14.27
CA TYR A 125 -28.41 5.13 -14.55
C TYR A 125 -28.77 4.34 -13.28
N LEU A 126 -28.69 4.98 -12.11
CA LEU A 126 -29.13 4.44 -10.82
C LEU A 126 -30.47 5.07 -10.36
N ASP A 127 -31.08 5.91 -11.19
CA ASP A 127 -32.45 6.41 -11.04
C ASP A 127 -33.39 5.67 -11.99
#